data_AF-A0A857J8A5-F1
#
_entry.id   AF-A0A857J8A5-F1
#
_cell.length_a   1.000
_cell.length_b   1.000
_cell.length_c   1.000
_cell.angle_alpha   90.00
_cell.angle_beta   90.00
_cell.angle_gamma   90.00
#
_symmetry.space_group_name_H-M   'P 1'
#
loop_
_entity.id
_entity.type
_entity.pdbx_description
1 polymer ?
#
loop_
_entity_poly.entity_id
_entity_poly.type
_entity_poly.pdbx_seq_one_letter_code
_entity_poly.pdbx_strand_id
1 'polypeptide(L)'
;MADKQLDESTWKAFASKRELKGADLQKALAALAAAEKKGPQGVDAALDAVDKQIGLLQKEHKADKDVVKQLEAMKKASEADRKEAAKQAKAAAASAAEDEEEDTPVLLTTKMIPLVRQLKKGDVSMHAMIGTAGRNTAVLIMRKPIGIPRRKLLAEALDATGGAKYVVGECLWEAGALTFVLKTQAAGMAKRLRAALLAQTELRLKVRVRGEDPADIDEDGEDEEDAKPAATQKAAEKPAEKPAAAETAEPPHAALYRQRLDELHKRMADALKAQHPESNKLRAVSGFAEGKAEAGDFAGAEKALDMLQKLLEQPAATPEGADKAALDAALDGWRKARAGVLAQLKDMADELKEDRGEDPDDELARDAELEVNAVMKQLTAEPRTLQQVNELTRWVTQDDVVTDVDAYVGNVRAPLTTALAALRQAFGQPA
;
A
#
# COMPACT_ATOMS: atom_id res chain seq x y z
N MET A 1 -12.19 22.35 -10.10
CA MET A 1 -13.28 23.14 -9.50
C MET A 1 -13.27 24.54 -10.08
N ALA A 2 -14.32 24.86 -10.84
CA ALA A 2 -14.74 26.19 -11.31
C ALA A 2 -15.79 25.95 -12.41
N ASP A 3 -16.86 25.21 -12.09
CA ASP A 3 -18.00 25.17 -13.00
C ASP A 3 -18.62 26.57 -12.99
N LYS A 4 -18.69 27.23 -14.15
CA LYS A 4 -18.97 28.69 -14.26
C LYS A 4 -20.41 29.08 -13.84
N GLN A 5 -21.16 28.14 -13.27
CA GLN A 5 -22.56 28.26 -12.88
C GLN A 5 -22.73 28.92 -11.50
N LEU A 6 -21.84 28.66 -10.54
CA LEU A 6 -21.90 29.20 -9.17
C LEU A 6 -21.02 30.44 -8.95
N ASP A 7 -20.76 31.21 -10.01
CA ASP A 7 -19.98 32.44 -9.94
C ASP A 7 -20.88 33.68 -9.75
N GLU A 8 -20.50 34.55 -8.80
CA GLU A 8 -21.22 35.79 -8.48
C GLU A 8 -21.32 36.72 -9.70
N SER A 9 -20.25 36.85 -10.48
CA SER A 9 -20.21 37.75 -11.63
C SER A 9 -21.13 37.28 -12.77
N THR A 10 -21.19 35.96 -12.97
CA THR A 10 -22.04 35.29 -13.94
C THR A 10 -23.51 35.41 -13.57
N TRP A 11 -23.88 35.18 -12.31
CA TRP A 11 -25.24 35.42 -11.82
C TRP A 11 -25.64 36.91 -11.96
N LYS A 12 -24.76 37.85 -11.58
CA LYS A 12 -25.03 39.29 -11.68
C LYS A 12 -25.24 39.75 -13.14
N ALA A 13 -24.49 39.19 -14.08
CA ALA A 13 -24.65 39.45 -15.51
C ALA A 13 -25.93 38.83 -16.12
N PHE A 14 -26.45 37.75 -15.51
CA PHE A 14 -27.75 37.17 -15.88
C PHE A 14 -28.92 37.96 -15.29
N ALA A 15 -28.88 38.22 -13.98
CA ALA A 15 -29.93 38.91 -13.23
C ALA A 15 -30.18 40.34 -13.74
N SER A 16 -29.12 41.08 -14.08
CA SER A 16 -29.25 42.45 -14.62
C SER A 16 -29.97 42.52 -15.98
N LYS A 17 -29.86 41.48 -16.82
CA LYS A 17 -30.55 41.43 -18.13
C LYS A 17 -32.05 41.12 -18.01
N ARG A 18 -32.53 40.70 -16.84
CA ARG A 18 -33.92 40.29 -16.58
C ARG A 18 -34.54 41.00 -15.37
N GLU A 19 -33.88 42.06 -14.88
CA GLU A 19 -34.32 42.89 -13.75
C GLU A 19 -34.65 42.09 -12.47
N LEU A 20 -33.98 40.94 -12.26
CA LEU A 20 -34.27 40.03 -11.15
C LEU A 20 -33.77 40.59 -9.82
N LYS A 21 -34.58 40.49 -8.76
CA LYS A 21 -34.22 40.87 -7.38
C LYS A 21 -33.37 39.80 -6.68
N GLY A 22 -32.27 39.39 -7.32
CA GLY A 22 -31.40 38.29 -6.88
C GLY A 22 -30.34 38.64 -5.83
N ALA A 23 -30.55 39.67 -5.01
CA ALA A 23 -29.52 40.19 -4.09
C ALA A 23 -29.10 39.17 -3.00
N ASP A 24 -30.05 38.40 -2.47
CA ASP A 24 -29.76 37.37 -1.47
C ASP A 24 -29.02 36.16 -2.06
N LEU A 25 -29.34 35.77 -3.30
CA LEU A 25 -28.56 34.75 -4.02
C LEU A 25 -27.13 35.25 -4.32
N GLN A 26 -26.97 36.51 -4.74
CA GLN A 26 -25.64 37.11 -4.93
C GLN A 26 -24.81 37.07 -3.63
N LYS A 27 -25.44 37.38 -2.48
CA LYS A 27 -24.81 37.29 -1.15
C LYS A 27 -24.45 35.85 -0.77
N ALA A 28 -25.28 34.87 -1.11
CA ALA A 28 -25.00 33.45 -0.86
C ALA A 28 -23.82 32.94 -1.72
N LEU A 29 -23.74 33.32 -3.00
CA LEU A 29 -22.61 33.00 -3.87
C LEU A 29 -21.30 33.64 -3.38
N ALA A 30 -21.35 34.89 -2.92
CA ALA A 30 -20.19 35.54 -2.29
C ALA A 30 -19.74 34.84 -1.00
N ALA A 31 -20.68 34.29 -0.22
CA ALA A 31 -20.37 33.50 0.97
C ALA A 31 -19.73 32.14 0.61
N LEU A 32 -20.21 31.48 -0.45
CA LEU A 32 -19.60 30.25 -0.99
C LEU A 32 -18.14 30.48 -1.42
N ALA A 33 -17.90 31.49 -2.26
CA ALA A 33 -16.54 31.86 -2.70
C ALA A 33 -15.62 32.32 -1.56
N ALA A 34 -16.17 32.68 -0.39
CA ALA A 34 -15.41 32.96 0.83
C ALA A 34 -15.20 31.71 1.71
N ALA A 35 -16.09 30.73 1.65
CA ALA A 35 -15.96 29.44 2.33
C ALA A 35 -14.91 28.57 1.64
N GLU A 36 -14.94 28.45 0.31
CA GLU A 36 -13.95 27.70 -0.48
C GLU A 36 -12.50 28.13 -0.17
N LYS A 37 -12.27 29.43 0.03
CA LYS A 37 -10.96 30.01 0.39
C LYS A 37 -10.49 29.66 1.81
N LYS A 38 -11.40 29.25 2.69
CA LYS A 38 -11.11 28.82 4.07
C LYS A 38 -10.93 27.30 4.18
N GLY A 39 -11.17 26.55 3.10
CA GLY A 39 -11.08 25.10 3.06
C GLY A 39 -12.47 24.42 3.12
N PRO A 40 -12.52 23.08 3.18
CA PRO A 40 -13.78 22.34 3.10
C PRO A 40 -14.73 22.60 4.29
N GLN A 41 -14.21 23.07 5.42
CA GLN A 41 -15.00 23.41 6.61
C GLN A 41 -15.87 24.64 6.35
N GLY A 42 -17.18 24.42 6.15
CA GLY A 42 -18.18 25.47 5.93
C GLY A 42 -18.65 25.64 4.48
N VAL A 43 -18.10 24.87 3.53
CA VAL A 43 -18.58 24.87 2.13
C VAL A 43 -20.02 24.35 2.05
N ASP A 44 -20.35 23.25 2.73
CA ASP A 44 -21.70 22.67 2.71
C ASP A 44 -22.78 23.65 3.21
N ALA A 45 -22.51 24.35 4.32
CA ALA A 45 -23.43 25.36 4.86
C ALA A 45 -23.61 26.57 3.92
N ALA A 46 -22.60 26.90 3.11
CA ALA A 46 -22.73 27.93 2.08
C ALA A 46 -23.52 27.42 0.86
N LEU A 47 -23.35 26.16 0.47
CA LEU A 47 -24.14 25.51 -0.59
C LEU A 47 -25.62 25.38 -0.19
N ASP A 48 -25.94 25.06 1.07
CA ASP A 48 -27.31 25.10 1.61
C ASP A 48 -27.94 26.50 1.51
N ALA A 49 -27.16 27.55 1.78
CA ALA A 49 -27.64 28.93 1.63
C ALA A 49 -27.91 29.28 0.16
N VAL A 50 -27.07 28.82 -0.77
CA VAL A 50 -27.26 28.98 -2.22
C VAL A 50 -28.52 28.25 -2.70
N ASP A 51 -28.67 26.96 -2.37
CA ASP A 51 -29.83 26.14 -2.79
C ASP A 51 -31.15 26.67 -2.23
N LYS A 52 -31.15 27.20 -0.99
CA LYS A 52 -32.32 27.87 -0.40
C LYS A 52 -32.74 29.10 -1.23
N GLN A 53 -31.80 29.93 -1.66
CA GLN A 53 -32.09 31.13 -2.44
C GLN A 53 -32.50 30.78 -3.89
N ILE A 54 -31.90 29.75 -4.49
CA ILE A 54 -32.33 29.18 -5.77
C ILE A 54 -33.80 28.75 -5.68
N GLY A 55 -34.16 27.98 -4.64
CA GLY A 55 -35.53 27.49 -4.45
C GLY A 55 -36.58 28.58 -4.16
N LEU A 56 -36.18 29.74 -3.63
CA LEU A 56 -37.06 30.91 -3.49
C LEU A 56 -37.27 31.61 -4.84
N LEU A 57 -36.19 31.90 -5.58
CA LEU A 57 -36.26 32.54 -6.89
C LEU A 57 -37.00 31.68 -7.93
N GLN A 58 -36.89 30.34 -7.87
CA GLN A 58 -37.67 29.44 -8.71
C GLN A 58 -39.19 29.56 -8.46
N LYS A 59 -39.61 29.80 -7.21
CA LYS A 59 -41.03 29.98 -6.86
C LYS A 59 -41.56 31.34 -7.32
N GLU A 60 -40.75 32.40 -7.18
CA GLU A 60 -41.09 33.76 -7.63
C GLU A 60 -41.16 33.86 -9.16
N HIS A 61 -40.18 33.28 -9.87
CA HIS A 61 -40.04 33.40 -11.32
C HIS A 61 -40.50 32.17 -12.12
N LYS A 62 -41.37 31.32 -11.55
CA LYS A 62 -41.87 30.07 -12.18
C LYS A 62 -42.48 30.19 -13.58
N ALA A 63 -42.82 31.41 -14.02
CA ALA A 63 -43.34 31.69 -15.36
C ALA A 63 -42.24 31.98 -16.40
N ASP A 64 -41.04 32.42 -15.99
CA ASP A 64 -39.90 32.62 -16.89
C ASP A 64 -39.08 31.32 -16.98
N LYS A 65 -39.28 30.61 -18.09
CA LYS A 65 -38.63 29.32 -18.37
C LYS A 65 -37.10 29.41 -18.41
N ASP A 66 -36.53 30.54 -18.80
CA ASP A 66 -35.08 30.68 -18.89
C ASP A 66 -34.47 30.94 -17.50
N VAL A 67 -35.18 31.68 -16.64
CA VAL A 67 -34.79 31.88 -15.23
C VAL A 67 -34.86 30.55 -14.48
N VAL A 68 -35.96 29.80 -14.64
CA VAL A 68 -36.09 28.45 -14.06
C VAL A 68 -34.94 27.54 -14.55
N LYS A 69 -34.66 27.52 -15.86
CA LYS A 69 -33.57 26.71 -16.44
C LYS A 69 -32.18 27.11 -15.93
N GLN A 70 -31.90 28.40 -15.75
CA GLN A 70 -30.63 28.85 -15.17
C GLN A 70 -30.51 28.42 -13.70
N LEU A 71 -31.59 28.54 -12.93
CA LEU A 71 -31.64 28.14 -11.53
C LEU A 71 -31.52 26.61 -11.34
N GLU A 72 -32.09 25.81 -12.24
CA GLU A 72 -31.88 24.35 -12.30
C GLU A 72 -30.42 23.99 -12.60
N ALA A 73 -29.77 24.70 -13.54
CA ALA A 73 -28.36 24.50 -13.86
C ALA A 73 -27.44 24.85 -12.68
N MET A 74 -27.75 25.93 -11.95
CA MET A 74 -27.05 26.29 -10.71
C MET A 74 -27.26 25.25 -9.61
N LYS A 75 -28.48 24.75 -9.41
CA LYS A 75 -28.75 23.67 -8.44
C LYS A 75 -27.94 22.41 -8.75
N LYS A 76 -27.89 22.02 -10.03
CA LYS A 76 -27.08 20.87 -10.47
C LYS A 76 -25.58 21.07 -10.23
N ALA A 77 -25.08 22.31 -10.36
CA ALA A 77 -23.70 22.64 -10.00
C ALA A 77 -23.47 22.55 -8.48
N SER A 78 -24.39 23.04 -7.65
CA SER A 78 -24.34 22.87 -6.19
C SER A 78 -24.25 21.39 -5.78
N GLU A 79 -25.06 20.52 -6.38
CA GLU A 79 -25.01 19.07 -6.14
C GLU A 79 -23.68 18.42 -6.60
N ALA A 80 -22.99 18.99 -7.59
CA ALA A 80 -21.67 18.53 -8.03
C ALA A 80 -20.57 19.01 -7.07
N ASP A 81 -20.59 20.28 -6.68
CA ASP A 81 -19.61 20.86 -5.76
C ASP A 81 -19.75 20.26 -4.36
N ARG A 82 -20.96 19.93 -3.87
CA ARG A 82 -21.14 19.12 -2.63
C ARG A 82 -20.42 17.77 -2.72
N LYS A 83 -20.52 17.07 -3.86
CA LYS A 83 -19.86 15.76 -4.05
C LYS A 83 -18.34 15.89 -4.10
N GLU A 84 -17.82 16.96 -4.69
CA GLU A 84 -16.38 17.20 -4.71
C GLU A 84 -15.86 17.69 -3.35
N ALA A 85 -16.58 18.56 -2.65
CA ALA A 85 -16.31 18.98 -1.28
C ALA A 85 -16.31 17.79 -0.30
N ALA A 86 -17.32 16.91 -0.35
CA ALA A 86 -17.36 15.68 0.45
C ALA A 86 -16.20 14.73 0.13
N LYS A 87 -15.80 14.62 -1.14
CA LYS A 87 -14.62 13.83 -1.55
C LYS A 87 -13.31 14.43 -1.02
N GLN A 88 -13.18 15.75 -1.02
CA GLN A 88 -12.01 16.45 -0.47
C GLN A 88 -11.98 16.38 1.07
N ALA A 89 -13.13 16.55 1.74
CA ALA A 89 -13.27 16.37 3.18
C ALA A 89 -12.90 14.94 3.60
N LYS A 90 -13.37 13.92 2.86
CA LYS A 90 -12.99 12.52 3.11
C LYS A 90 -11.50 12.25 2.86
N ALA A 91 -10.89 12.87 1.85
CA ALA A 91 -9.44 12.78 1.61
C ALA A 91 -8.63 13.48 2.71
N ALA A 92 -9.09 14.65 3.18
CA ALA A 92 -8.47 15.40 4.28
C ALA A 92 -8.59 14.64 5.61
N ALA A 93 -9.78 14.11 5.93
CA ALA A 93 -10.02 13.29 7.12
C ALA A 93 -9.18 12.00 7.10
N ALA A 94 -9.07 11.31 5.95
CA ALA A 94 -8.19 10.17 5.79
C ALA A 94 -6.70 10.52 6.02
N SER A 95 -6.27 11.74 5.69
CA SER A 95 -4.91 12.24 5.99
C SER A 95 -4.73 12.83 7.40
N ALA A 96 -5.81 13.05 8.14
CA ALA A 96 -5.80 13.58 9.50
C ALA A 96 -5.88 12.45 10.54
N ALA A 97 -6.70 11.42 10.29
CA ALA A 97 -6.66 10.17 11.05
C ALA A 97 -5.29 9.46 10.93
N GLU A 98 -4.53 9.75 9.86
CA GLU A 98 -3.17 9.25 9.67
C GLU A 98 -2.11 10.01 10.51
N ASP A 99 -2.44 11.18 11.13
CA ASP A 99 -1.54 11.95 12.03
C ASP A 99 -1.58 11.44 13.50
N GLU A 100 -2.58 10.66 13.93
CA GLU A 100 -2.79 10.32 15.35
C GLU A 100 -2.27 8.92 15.76
N GLU A 101 -2.14 7.97 14.82
CA GLU A 101 -1.52 6.64 15.04
C GLU A 101 0.03 6.64 14.88
N GLU A 102 0.65 7.82 14.79
CA GLU A 102 1.87 7.99 13.98
C GLU A 102 3.15 7.33 14.50
N ASP A 103 3.38 7.18 15.81
CA ASP A 103 4.68 6.74 16.35
C ASP A 103 4.81 5.21 16.56
N THR A 104 4.22 4.40 15.67
CA THR A 104 4.37 2.93 15.67
C THR A 104 5.37 2.42 14.62
N PRO A 105 6.12 1.33 14.87
CA PRO A 105 7.08 0.76 13.91
C PRO A 105 6.49 0.36 12.55
N VAL A 106 5.17 0.16 12.47
CA VAL A 106 4.39 -0.12 11.24
C VAL A 106 4.59 0.97 10.18
N LEU A 107 4.90 2.19 10.60
CA LEU A 107 5.10 3.32 9.70
C LEU A 107 6.35 3.14 8.81
N LEU A 108 7.37 2.43 9.31
CA LEU A 108 8.58 2.11 8.55
C LEU A 108 8.41 0.94 7.58
N THR A 109 7.36 0.14 7.71
CA THR A 109 7.17 -1.09 6.92
C THR A 109 5.95 -0.96 5.99
N THR A 110 4.75 -1.17 6.52
CA THR A 110 3.50 -1.25 5.76
C THR A 110 3.13 0.09 5.10
N LYS A 111 3.32 1.22 5.80
CA LYS A 111 2.96 2.55 5.29
C LYS A 111 3.95 3.09 4.25
N MET A 112 5.18 2.58 4.19
CA MET A 112 6.16 2.97 3.18
C MET A 112 5.83 2.46 1.77
N ILE A 113 5.22 1.28 1.65
CA ILE A 113 4.86 0.66 0.35
C ILE A 113 3.98 1.57 -0.55
N PRO A 114 2.86 2.16 -0.08
CA PRO A 114 2.05 3.05 -0.92
C PRO A 114 2.79 4.33 -1.33
N LEU A 115 3.67 4.87 -0.48
CA LEU A 115 4.47 6.06 -0.80
C LEU A 115 5.52 5.77 -1.88
N VAL A 116 6.23 4.64 -1.78
CA VAL A 116 7.14 4.16 -2.85
C VAL A 116 6.39 3.91 -4.16
N ARG A 117 5.17 3.36 -4.11
CA ARG A 117 4.31 3.18 -5.30
C ARG A 117 3.84 4.51 -5.89
N GLN A 118 3.66 5.56 -5.09
CA GLN A 118 3.32 6.89 -5.57
C GLN A 118 4.52 7.57 -6.21
N LEU A 119 5.70 7.49 -5.59
CA LEU A 119 6.96 7.98 -6.15
C LEU A 119 7.23 7.35 -7.52
N LYS A 120 7.09 6.03 -7.64
CA LYS A 120 7.22 5.29 -8.92
C LYS A 120 6.30 5.74 -10.06
N LYS A 121 5.28 6.56 -9.81
CA LYS A 121 4.42 7.14 -10.86
C LYS A 121 5.01 8.40 -11.51
N GLY A 122 6.07 8.99 -10.94
CA GLY A 122 6.87 10.04 -11.58
C GLY A 122 6.52 11.49 -11.23
N ASP A 123 5.35 11.76 -10.64
CA ASP A 123 4.82 13.13 -10.51
C ASP A 123 5.02 13.82 -9.14
N VAL A 124 5.76 13.20 -8.20
CA VAL A 124 5.83 13.67 -6.80
C VAL A 124 7.25 13.55 -6.24
N SER A 125 7.76 14.60 -5.61
CA SER A 125 8.87 14.52 -4.65
C SER A 125 8.32 14.45 -3.22
N MET A 126 9.01 13.71 -2.35
CA MET A 126 8.66 13.53 -0.94
C MET A 126 9.86 13.79 -0.04
N HIS A 127 9.62 14.12 1.23
CA HIS A 127 10.70 14.30 2.19
C HIS A 127 11.21 12.94 2.66
N ALA A 128 12.52 12.83 2.87
CA ALA A 128 13.19 11.64 3.36
C ALA A 128 14.06 11.95 4.58
N MET A 129 14.02 11.04 5.57
CA MET A 129 14.93 11.04 6.71
C MET A 129 15.60 9.67 6.80
N ILE A 130 16.93 9.68 6.89
CA ILE A 130 17.75 8.48 6.92
C ILE A 130 18.45 8.45 8.27
N GLY A 131 18.14 7.43 9.08
CA GLY A 131 18.88 7.10 10.30
C GLY A 131 19.99 6.09 9.99
N THR A 132 21.17 6.29 10.55
CA THR A 132 22.29 5.34 10.45
C THR A 132 22.92 5.09 11.83
N ALA A 133 23.12 3.82 12.18
CA ALA A 133 23.76 3.39 13.42
C ALA A 133 24.74 2.24 13.11
N GLY A 134 26.03 2.55 13.10
CA GLY A 134 27.07 1.59 12.70
C GLY A 134 26.90 1.13 11.24
N ARG A 135 26.45 -0.12 11.06
CA ARG A 135 26.12 -0.72 9.76
C ARG A 135 24.62 -0.68 9.44
N ASN A 136 23.77 -0.52 10.45
CA ASN A 136 22.31 -0.49 10.29
C ASN A 136 21.90 0.86 9.70
N THR A 137 20.94 0.83 8.77
CA THR A 137 20.36 2.01 8.11
C THR A 137 18.85 1.82 8.06
N ALA A 138 18.11 2.88 8.34
CA ALA A 138 16.65 2.90 8.30
C ALA A 138 16.20 4.18 7.58
N VAL A 139 15.20 4.04 6.70
CA VAL A 139 14.69 5.12 5.87
C VAL A 139 13.25 5.42 6.26
N LEU A 140 12.91 6.70 6.30
CA LEU A 140 11.55 7.17 6.43
C LEU A 140 11.28 8.12 5.27
N ILE A 141 10.18 7.91 4.55
CA ILE A 141 9.67 8.79 3.50
C ILE A 141 8.30 9.29 3.92
N MET A 142 8.05 10.60 3.82
CA MET A 142 6.75 11.21 4.13
C MET A 142 6.40 12.32 3.13
N ARG A 143 5.09 12.55 2.93
CA ARG A 143 4.59 13.68 2.11
C ARG A 143 4.79 15.04 2.78
N LYS A 144 4.81 15.08 4.11
CA LYS A 144 5.07 16.29 4.93
C LYS A 144 6.57 16.34 5.32
N PRO A 145 7.13 17.53 5.62
CA PRO A 145 8.48 17.66 6.17
C PRO A 145 8.65 16.83 7.46
N ILE A 146 9.72 16.03 7.53
CA ILE A 146 9.92 15.08 8.65
C ILE A 146 10.55 15.81 9.84
N GLY A 147 9.77 15.95 10.92
CA GLY A 147 10.19 16.62 12.16
C GLY A 147 11.18 15.82 13.02
N ILE A 148 11.78 16.51 13.99
CA ILE A 148 12.73 15.92 14.96
C ILE A 148 12.17 14.70 15.73
N PRO A 149 10.89 14.64 16.17
CA PRO A 149 10.37 13.49 16.91
C PRO A 149 10.59 12.13 16.23
N ARG A 150 10.49 12.09 14.89
CA ARG A 150 10.65 10.86 14.09
C ARG A 150 12.05 10.27 14.12
N ARG A 151 13.05 11.02 14.61
CA ARG A 151 14.39 10.51 14.90
C ARG A 151 14.36 9.42 15.98
N LYS A 152 13.49 9.53 16.99
CA LYS A 152 13.36 8.53 18.06
C LYS A 152 12.89 7.18 17.50
N LEU A 153 11.85 7.20 16.68
CA LEU A 153 11.32 6.03 15.97
C LEU A 153 12.37 5.38 15.03
N LEU A 154 13.20 6.19 14.35
CA LEU A 154 14.33 5.68 13.59
C LEU A 154 15.45 5.08 14.47
N ALA A 155 15.76 5.64 15.65
CA ALA A 155 16.72 5.04 16.59
C ALA A 155 16.24 3.70 17.15
N GLU A 156 14.96 3.60 17.51
CA GLU A 156 14.34 2.37 18.03
C GLU A 156 14.37 1.27 16.96
N ALA A 157 14.02 1.58 15.72
CA ALA A 157 14.09 0.64 14.60
C ALA A 157 15.52 0.22 14.20
N LEU A 158 16.54 0.99 14.61
CA LEU A 158 17.95 0.70 14.38
C LEU A 158 18.63 -0.07 15.52
N ASP A 159 17.95 -0.26 16.65
CA ASP A 159 18.50 -0.67 17.95
C ASP A 159 19.75 0.16 18.34
N ALA A 160 19.65 1.48 18.15
CA ALA A 160 20.79 2.39 18.18
C ALA A 160 21.25 2.75 19.61
N THR A 161 21.86 1.78 20.31
CA THR A 161 22.50 1.98 21.63
C THR A 161 23.64 3.01 21.62
N GLY A 162 24.27 3.25 20.46
CA GLY A 162 25.31 4.25 20.25
C GLY A 162 24.94 5.29 19.18
N GLY A 163 24.27 6.37 19.60
CA GLY A 163 24.14 7.65 18.87
C GLY A 163 23.95 7.59 17.36
N ALA A 164 22.73 7.31 16.90
CA ALA A 164 22.40 7.32 15.47
C ALA A 164 22.61 8.71 14.81
N LYS A 165 23.13 8.72 13.58
CA LYS A 165 23.25 9.91 12.73
C LYS A 165 22.04 10.01 11.82
N TYR A 166 21.46 11.21 11.71
CA TYR A 166 20.29 11.48 10.88
C TYR A 166 20.64 12.43 9.75
N VAL A 167 20.34 12.03 8.52
CA VAL A 167 20.42 12.88 7.33
C VAL A 167 18.98 13.15 6.85
N VAL A 168 18.69 14.40 6.53
CA VAL A 168 17.40 14.81 5.93
C VAL A 168 17.65 15.19 4.48
N GLY A 169 16.72 14.85 3.61
CA GLY A 169 16.78 15.16 2.19
C GLY A 169 15.42 14.94 1.52
N GLU A 170 15.45 14.77 0.21
CA GLU A 170 14.26 14.50 -0.60
C GLU A 170 14.38 13.15 -1.30
N CYS A 171 13.24 12.58 -1.68
CA CYS A 171 13.13 11.35 -2.44
C CYS A 171 12.21 11.57 -3.63
N LEU A 172 12.65 11.15 -4.81
CA LEU A 172 11.94 11.30 -6.09
C LEU A 172 12.22 10.08 -6.97
N TRP A 173 11.45 9.90 -8.05
CA TRP A 173 11.66 8.82 -9.00
C TRP A 173 12.21 9.36 -10.32
N GLU A 174 13.45 8.99 -10.65
CA GLU A 174 14.20 9.52 -11.78
C GLU A 174 15.03 8.40 -12.42
N ALA A 175 15.16 8.41 -13.75
CA ALA A 175 15.92 7.41 -14.51
C ALA A 175 15.60 5.94 -14.17
N GLY A 176 14.37 5.63 -13.77
CA GLY A 176 13.93 4.27 -13.42
C GLY A 176 14.38 3.80 -12.02
N ALA A 177 14.85 4.71 -11.16
CA ALA A 177 15.28 4.41 -9.80
C ALA A 177 14.72 5.41 -8.78
N LEU A 178 14.77 5.00 -7.51
CA LEU A 178 14.39 5.82 -6.36
C LEU A 178 15.60 6.68 -5.96
N THR A 179 15.58 7.96 -6.31
CA THR A 179 16.69 8.89 -6.13
C THR A 179 16.52 9.68 -4.84
N PHE A 180 17.50 9.57 -3.94
CA PHE A 180 17.57 10.36 -2.71
C PHE A 180 18.51 11.56 -2.90
N VAL A 181 17.99 12.76 -2.67
CA VAL A 181 18.72 14.03 -2.78
C VAL A 181 19.18 14.42 -1.38
N LEU A 182 20.47 14.27 -1.09
CA LEU A 182 21.03 14.46 0.26
C LEU A 182 22.03 15.61 0.28
N LYS A 183 21.90 16.51 1.27
CA LYS A 183 22.81 17.65 1.45
C LYS A 183 24.26 17.24 1.75
N THR A 184 24.44 16.07 2.37
CA THR A 184 25.76 15.46 2.59
C THR A 184 25.79 14.10 1.90
N GLN A 185 26.52 14.02 0.79
CA GLN A 185 26.92 12.77 0.18
C GLN A 185 27.81 11.97 1.15
N ALA A 186 27.62 10.66 1.17
CA ALA A 186 28.58 9.71 1.75
C ALA A 186 28.62 8.50 0.82
N ALA A 187 29.80 8.17 0.32
CA ALA A 187 29.98 7.08 -0.65
C ALA A 187 29.43 5.75 -0.11
N GLY A 188 28.66 5.04 -0.95
CA GLY A 188 28.02 3.76 -0.58
C GLY A 188 26.72 3.94 0.20
N MET A 189 26.14 5.14 0.25
CA MET A 189 24.79 5.34 0.80
C MET A 189 23.74 4.68 -0.10
N ALA A 190 23.91 4.64 -1.43
CA ALA A 190 22.97 3.95 -2.32
C ALA A 190 22.78 2.47 -1.92
N LYS A 191 23.89 1.74 -1.73
CA LYS A 191 23.88 0.34 -1.28
C LYS A 191 23.26 0.15 0.11
N ARG A 192 23.52 1.07 1.06
CA ARG A 192 22.91 1.04 2.40
C ARG A 192 21.40 1.29 2.38
N LEU A 193 20.95 2.27 1.58
CA LEU A 193 19.53 2.60 1.43
C LEU A 193 18.77 1.48 0.70
N ARG A 194 19.39 0.83 -0.30
CA ARG A 194 18.84 -0.36 -0.97
C ARG A 194 18.64 -1.51 0.02
N ALA A 195 19.63 -1.79 0.88
CA ALA A 195 19.51 -2.80 1.93
C ALA A 195 18.44 -2.44 2.98
N ALA A 196 18.40 -1.17 3.42
CA ALA A 196 17.40 -0.68 4.37
C ALA A 196 15.97 -0.80 3.84
N LEU A 197 15.71 -0.31 2.62
CA LEU A 197 14.39 -0.38 1.99
C LEU A 197 13.95 -1.83 1.74
N LEU A 198 14.88 -2.73 1.42
CA LEU A 198 14.59 -4.16 1.30
C LEU A 198 14.21 -4.77 2.66
N ALA A 199 14.94 -4.46 3.73
CA ALA A 199 14.62 -4.93 5.08
C ALA A 199 13.31 -4.35 5.64
N GLN A 200 12.99 -3.11 5.28
CA GLN A 200 11.81 -2.39 5.76
C GLN A 200 10.54 -2.75 4.97
N THR A 201 10.62 -2.83 3.64
CA THR A 201 9.43 -2.95 2.77
C THR A 201 9.32 -4.29 2.04
N GLU A 202 10.33 -5.16 2.16
CA GLU A 202 10.50 -6.40 1.39
C GLU A 202 10.56 -6.21 -0.14
N LEU A 203 10.63 -4.95 -0.62
CA LEU A 203 10.70 -4.62 -2.04
C LEU A 203 12.15 -4.46 -2.52
N ARG A 204 12.51 -5.22 -3.56
CA ARG A 204 13.74 -4.97 -4.34
C ARG A 204 13.55 -3.70 -5.19
N LEU A 205 14.18 -2.61 -4.78
CA LEU A 205 14.12 -1.30 -5.45
C LEU A 205 15.50 -0.92 -6.00
N LYS A 206 15.55 -0.31 -7.20
CA LYS A 206 16.75 0.40 -7.67
C LYS A 206 16.82 1.73 -6.90
N VAL A 207 17.99 2.06 -6.36
CA VAL A 207 18.20 3.24 -5.51
C VAL A 207 19.41 4.02 -6.02
N ARG A 208 19.26 5.35 -6.10
CA ARG A 208 20.33 6.30 -6.42
C ARG A 208 20.48 7.28 -5.28
N VAL A 209 21.68 7.80 -5.06
CA VAL A 209 21.91 8.95 -4.18
C VAL A 209 22.57 10.07 -4.98
N ARG A 210 22.06 11.29 -4.85
CA ARG A 210 22.65 12.49 -5.46
C ARG A 210 22.86 13.59 -4.42
N GLY A 211 23.78 14.49 -4.70
CA GLY A 211 24.07 15.66 -3.87
C GLY A 211 23.05 16.79 -4.05
N GLU A 212 23.37 17.97 -3.47
CA GLU A 212 22.75 19.24 -3.92
C GLU A 212 23.21 19.62 -5.34
N ASP A 213 24.36 19.12 -5.80
CA ASP A 213 24.83 19.25 -7.19
C ASP A 213 24.28 18.10 -8.07
N PRO A 214 23.59 18.39 -9.19
CA PRO A 214 23.10 17.37 -10.13
C PRO A 214 24.18 16.50 -10.78
N ALA A 215 25.45 16.92 -10.78
CA ALA A 215 26.56 16.18 -11.37
C ALA A 215 27.17 15.13 -10.42
N ASP A 216 26.84 15.17 -9.13
CA ASP A 216 27.39 14.28 -8.10
C ASP A 216 26.39 13.14 -7.81
N ILE A 217 26.69 11.93 -8.30
CA ILE A 217 25.77 10.78 -8.36
C ILE A 217 26.48 9.50 -7.89
N ASP A 218 25.99 8.92 -6.79
CA ASP A 218 26.33 7.56 -6.31
C ASP A 218 25.27 6.59 -6.88
N GLU A 219 25.61 5.91 -7.98
CA GLU A 219 24.78 4.91 -8.66
C GLU A 219 25.26 3.48 -8.33
N ASP A 220 24.42 2.69 -7.67
CA ASP A 220 24.65 1.27 -7.39
C ASP A 220 24.36 0.43 -8.66
N GLY A 221 25.30 0.48 -9.61
CA GLY A 221 25.19 -0.12 -10.94
C GLY A 221 26.40 -0.95 -11.35
N GLU A 222 26.35 -2.25 -11.06
CA GLU A 222 27.03 -3.29 -11.84
C GLU A 222 25.99 -4.35 -12.23
N ASP A 223 25.28 -4.08 -13.35
CA ASP A 223 24.66 -5.07 -14.23
C ASP A 223 25.32 -4.85 -15.61
N GLU A 224 26.50 -5.42 -15.84
CA GLU A 224 27.14 -5.48 -17.16
C GLU A 224 27.63 -6.90 -17.46
N GLU A 225 27.06 -7.51 -18.51
CA GLU A 225 27.73 -8.53 -19.32
C GLU A 225 27.87 -8.00 -20.75
N ASP A 226 28.94 -8.41 -21.42
CA ASP A 226 29.31 -8.11 -22.83
C ASP A 226 29.76 -6.68 -23.22
N ALA A 227 30.94 -6.27 -22.74
CA ALA A 227 32.05 -5.85 -23.62
C ALA A 227 33.43 -5.87 -22.93
N LYS A 228 34.45 -6.49 -23.55
CA LYS A 228 35.84 -6.46 -23.03
C LYS A 228 36.49 -5.05 -23.16
N PRO A 229 37.45 -4.70 -22.28
CA PRO A 229 37.68 -3.29 -21.91
C PRO A 229 38.83 -2.60 -22.64
N ALA A 230 38.78 -1.27 -22.70
CA ALA A 230 39.90 -0.39 -22.98
C ALA A 230 39.97 0.73 -21.94
N ALA A 231 40.90 0.63 -20.98
CA ALA A 231 41.10 1.61 -19.92
C ALA A 231 42.41 2.40 -20.10
N THR A 232 42.38 3.73 -19.86
CA THR A 232 43.52 4.56 -19.41
C THR A 232 42.93 5.89 -18.87
N GLN A 233 42.73 6.12 -17.57
CA GLN A 233 43.69 6.36 -16.46
C GLN A 233 44.56 7.63 -16.56
N LYS A 234 44.40 8.55 -15.58
CA LYS A 234 45.47 9.13 -14.74
C LYS A 234 44.88 10.09 -13.67
N ALA A 235 45.48 10.32 -12.50
CA ALA A 235 46.78 9.84 -12.00
C ALA A 235 46.80 9.62 -10.46
N ALA A 236 47.52 8.58 -10.05
CA ALA A 236 48.33 8.55 -8.83
C ALA A 236 49.72 8.02 -9.23
N GLU A 237 50.78 8.39 -8.50
CA GLU A 237 52.16 8.20 -8.98
C GLU A 237 52.75 6.79 -8.79
N LYS A 238 53.74 6.51 -9.64
CA LYS A 238 54.59 5.30 -9.76
C LYS A 238 55.73 5.29 -8.70
N PRO A 239 56.69 4.34 -8.70
CA PRO A 239 56.86 3.10 -9.49
C PRO A 239 56.85 1.84 -8.60
N ALA A 240 56.72 0.59 -9.06
CA ALA A 240 57.01 -0.04 -10.36
C ALA A 240 56.28 -1.43 -10.43
N GLU A 241 56.24 -2.27 -11.48
CA GLU A 241 56.60 -2.14 -12.91
C GLU A 241 55.84 -3.18 -13.78
N LYS A 242 56.52 -3.92 -14.68
CA LYS A 242 55.97 -4.97 -15.58
C LYS A 242 57.07 -6.01 -15.89
N PRO A 243 56.77 -7.28 -16.26
CA PRO A 243 55.81 -7.71 -17.31
C PRO A 243 54.69 -8.63 -16.78
N ALA A 244 53.42 -8.52 -17.20
CA ALA A 244 52.79 -8.68 -18.53
C ALA A 244 52.43 -10.14 -18.91
N ALA A 245 51.12 -10.34 -19.14
CA ALA A 245 50.45 -11.45 -19.83
C ALA A 245 50.45 -12.86 -19.18
N ALA A 246 49.40 -13.13 -18.41
CA ALA A 246 48.74 -14.44 -18.39
C ALA A 246 47.22 -14.21 -18.43
N GLU A 247 46.53 -14.95 -19.28
CA GLU A 247 45.06 -14.96 -19.37
C GLU A 247 44.53 -15.78 -18.18
N THR A 248 44.07 -15.10 -17.12
CA THR A 248 43.63 -15.77 -15.90
C THR A 248 42.34 -16.53 -16.18
N ALA A 249 42.45 -17.83 -16.43
CA ALA A 249 41.31 -18.72 -16.55
C ALA A 249 40.40 -18.54 -15.32
N GLU A 250 39.13 -18.28 -15.57
CA GLU A 250 38.12 -18.21 -14.51
C GLU A 250 38.14 -19.56 -13.74
N PRO A 251 38.21 -19.56 -12.41
CA PRO A 251 38.42 -20.80 -11.66
C PRO A 251 37.27 -21.76 -11.98
N PRO A 252 37.54 -23.04 -12.35
CA PRO A 252 36.55 -23.93 -12.96
C PRO A 252 35.30 -24.17 -12.09
N HIS A 253 35.40 -23.96 -10.77
CA HIS A 253 34.27 -24.01 -9.85
C HIS A 253 33.26 -22.87 -10.02
N ALA A 254 33.67 -21.68 -10.47
CA ALA A 254 32.77 -20.54 -10.68
C ALA A 254 31.84 -20.77 -11.88
N ALA A 255 32.37 -21.31 -12.97
CA ALA A 255 31.59 -21.64 -14.17
C ALA A 255 30.55 -22.76 -13.91
N LEU A 256 30.96 -23.82 -13.20
CA LEU A 256 30.06 -24.91 -12.79
C LEU A 256 28.94 -24.40 -11.88
N TYR A 257 29.28 -23.56 -10.90
CA TYR A 257 28.31 -22.97 -9.98
C TYR A 257 27.24 -22.15 -10.72
N ARG A 258 27.63 -21.26 -11.65
CA ARG A 258 26.66 -20.46 -12.44
C ARG A 258 25.71 -21.35 -13.23
N GLN A 259 26.24 -22.33 -13.97
CA GLN A 259 25.43 -23.26 -14.77
C GLN A 259 24.41 -24.02 -13.90
N ARG A 260 24.81 -24.44 -12.70
CA ARG A 260 23.95 -25.18 -11.77
C ARG A 260 22.93 -24.28 -11.07
N LEU A 261 23.31 -23.04 -10.75
CA LEU A 261 22.43 -22.01 -10.20
C LEU A 261 21.26 -21.73 -11.16
N ASP A 262 21.52 -21.53 -12.46
CA ASP A 262 20.49 -21.22 -13.45
C ASP A 262 19.44 -22.34 -13.60
N GLU A 263 19.86 -23.61 -13.63
CA GLU A 263 18.94 -24.74 -13.70
C GLU A 263 18.06 -24.82 -12.43
N LEU A 264 18.67 -24.67 -11.25
CA LEU A 264 17.96 -24.73 -9.98
C LEU A 264 17.05 -23.51 -9.77
N HIS A 265 17.44 -22.32 -10.23
CA HIS A 265 16.60 -21.11 -10.15
C HIS A 265 15.31 -21.27 -10.96
N LYS A 266 15.38 -21.89 -12.14
CA LYS A 266 14.18 -22.18 -12.95
C LYS A 266 13.23 -23.14 -12.20
N ARG A 267 13.76 -24.27 -11.70
CA ARG A 267 12.97 -25.24 -10.91
C ARG A 267 12.39 -24.62 -9.63
N MET A 268 13.15 -23.76 -8.96
CA MET A 268 12.70 -23.02 -7.77
C MET A 268 11.61 -22.01 -8.11
N ALA A 269 11.69 -21.30 -9.23
CA ALA A 269 10.64 -20.38 -9.68
C ALA A 269 9.32 -21.14 -9.96
N ASP A 270 9.39 -22.29 -10.62
CA ASP A 270 8.22 -23.17 -10.84
C ASP A 270 7.66 -23.71 -9.52
N ALA A 271 8.50 -24.14 -8.58
CA ALA A 271 8.09 -24.59 -7.25
C ALA A 271 7.43 -23.49 -6.41
N LEU A 272 7.99 -22.26 -6.42
CA LEU A 272 7.40 -21.10 -5.75
C LEU A 272 6.06 -20.68 -6.37
N LYS A 273 5.94 -20.77 -7.70
CA LYS A 273 4.68 -20.55 -8.43
C LYS A 273 3.63 -21.61 -8.11
N ALA A 274 4.06 -22.86 -7.88
CA ALA A 274 3.24 -23.96 -7.38
C ALA A 274 2.97 -23.91 -5.86
N GLN A 275 3.40 -22.86 -5.16
CA GLN A 275 3.26 -22.69 -3.70
C GLN A 275 3.84 -23.86 -2.89
N HIS A 276 5.08 -24.26 -3.21
CA HIS A 276 5.79 -25.34 -2.51
C HIS A 276 5.73 -25.17 -0.97
N PRO A 277 5.44 -26.23 -0.19
CA PRO A 277 5.32 -26.11 1.27
C PRO A 277 6.58 -25.54 1.93
N GLU A 278 7.75 -25.83 1.37
CA GLU A 278 9.05 -25.34 1.85
C GLU A 278 9.52 -24.03 1.18
N SER A 279 8.60 -23.22 0.63
CA SER A 279 8.90 -21.95 -0.06
C SER A 279 9.88 -21.04 0.70
N ASN A 280 9.76 -20.98 2.02
CA ASN A 280 10.65 -20.14 2.85
C ASN A 280 12.06 -20.75 2.98
N LYS A 281 12.19 -22.08 3.11
CA LYS A 281 13.49 -22.76 3.13
C LYS A 281 14.18 -22.70 1.76
N LEU A 282 13.43 -22.84 0.66
CA LEU A 282 13.98 -22.69 -0.69
C LEU A 282 14.64 -21.31 -0.88
N ARG A 283 13.95 -20.22 -0.52
CA ARG A 283 14.53 -18.86 -0.58
C ARG A 283 15.75 -18.70 0.33
N ALA A 284 15.70 -19.22 1.55
CA ALA A 284 16.80 -19.12 2.50
C ALA A 284 18.06 -19.87 2.03
N VAL A 285 17.91 -21.08 1.48
CA VAL A 285 19.05 -21.87 0.95
C VAL A 285 19.60 -21.24 -0.33
N SER A 286 18.75 -20.69 -1.21
CA SER A 286 19.19 -19.96 -2.40
C SER A 286 20.04 -18.73 -2.03
N GLY A 287 19.55 -17.88 -1.12
CA GLY A 287 20.30 -16.70 -0.66
C GLY A 287 21.58 -17.05 0.10
N PHE A 288 21.63 -18.20 0.78
CA PHE A 288 22.85 -18.72 1.39
C PHE A 288 23.87 -19.20 0.33
N ALA A 289 23.41 -19.81 -0.77
CA ALA A 289 24.27 -20.19 -1.90
C ALA A 289 24.87 -18.94 -2.58
N GLU A 290 24.04 -17.93 -2.86
CA GLU A 290 24.45 -16.64 -3.43
C GLU A 290 25.51 -15.96 -2.55
N GLY A 291 25.24 -15.77 -1.26
CA GLY A 291 26.18 -15.14 -0.32
C GLY A 291 27.49 -15.94 -0.12
N LYS A 292 27.48 -17.25 -0.37
CA LYS A 292 28.70 -18.08 -0.40
C LYS A 292 29.53 -17.86 -1.66
N ALA A 293 28.88 -17.74 -2.81
CA ALA A 293 29.55 -17.42 -4.08
C ALA A 293 30.12 -15.98 -4.09
N GLU A 294 29.39 -15.00 -3.57
CA GLU A 294 29.88 -13.61 -3.38
C GLU A 294 31.15 -13.55 -2.51
N ALA A 295 31.25 -14.42 -1.50
CA ALA A 295 32.43 -14.54 -0.65
C ALA A 295 33.60 -15.33 -1.29
N GLY A 296 33.45 -15.81 -2.53
CA GLY A 296 34.41 -16.68 -3.22
C GLY A 296 34.44 -18.13 -2.73
N ASP A 297 33.55 -18.52 -1.81
CA ASP A 297 33.43 -19.88 -1.28
C ASP A 297 32.52 -20.74 -2.17
N PHE A 298 32.94 -20.95 -3.41
CA PHE A 298 32.20 -21.76 -4.39
C PHE A 298 31.98 -23.21 -3.92
N ALA A 299 32.87 -23.76 -3.08
CA ALA A 299 32.70 -25.09 -2.49
C ALA A 299 31.58 -25.11 -1.42
N GLY A 300 31.42 -24.03 -0.66
CA GLY A 300 30.26 -23.82 0.22
C GLY A 300 28.97 -23.57 -0.57
N ALA A 301 29.06 -22.84 -1.70
CA ALA A 301 27.93 -22.54 -2.56
C ALA A 301 27.36 -23.80 -3.25
N GLU A 302 28.22 -24.67 -3.81
CA GLU A 302 27.81 -25.97 -4.38
C GLU A 302 27.07 -26.85 -3.36
N LYS A 303 27.54 -26.91 -2.11
CA LYS A 303 26.83 -27.66 -1.04
C LYS A 303 25.45 -27.08 -0.71
N ALA A 304 25.29 -25.77 -0.85
CA ALA A 304 23.99 -25.12 -0.71
C ALA A 304 23.08 -25.42 -1.91
N LEU A 305 23.64 -25.51 -3.14
CA LEU A 305 22.92 -25.97 -4.32
C LEU A 305 22.50 -27.45 -4.21
N ASP A 306 23.34 -28.34 -3.66
CA ASP A 306 22.96 -29.73 -3.36
C ASP A 306 21.75 -29.79 -2.40
N MET A 307 21.74 -28.93 -1.37
CA MET A 307 20.64 -28.83 -0.42
C MET A 307 19.37 -28.24 -1.05
N LEU A 308 19.52 -27.25 -1.94
CA LEU A 308 18.42 -26.68 -2.71
C LEU A 308 17.81 -27.71 -3.66
N GLN A 309 18.65 -28.45 -4.39
CA GLN A 309 18.24 -29.54 -5.26
C GLN A 309 17.48 -30.61 -4.46
N LYS A 310 17.98 -31.03 -3.31
CA LYS A 310 17.30 -32.00 -2.43
C LYS A 310 15.93 -31.51 -1.94
N LEU A 311 15.77 -30.21 -1.66
CA LEU A 311 14.49 -29.60 -1.28
C LEU A 311 13.50 -29.47 -2.45
N LEU A 312 13.99 -29.44 -3.70
CA LEU A 312 13.18 -29.42 -4.93
C LEU A 312 12.87 -30.84 -5.46
N GLU A 313 13.70 -31.82 -5.15
CA GLU A 313 13.51 -33.24 -5.47
C GLU A 313 12.66 -33.97 -4.43
N GLN A 314 12.57 -33.46 -3.20
CA GLN A 314 11.49 -33.84 -2.30
C GLN A 314 10.17 -33.50 -3.01
N PRO A 315 9.32 -34.50 -3.34
CA PRO A 315 8.04 -34.21 -3.96
C PRO A 315 7.29 -33.28 -3.03
N ALA A 316 6.75 -32.19 -3.60
CA ALA A 316 5.98 -31.22 -2.84
C ALA A 316 4.96 -31.98 -2.00
N ALA A 317 5.16 -31.97 -0.67
CA ALA A 317 4.27 -32.68 0.23
C ALA A 317 2.94 -31.93 0.28
N THR A 318 2.08 -32.18 -0.71
CA THR A 318 0.65 -32.30 -0.46
C THR A 318 0.50 -33.10 0.83
N PRO A 319 -0.16 -32.55 1.86
CA PRO A 319 -0.25 -33.22 3.17
C PRO A 319 -0.68 -34.66 2.95
N GLU A 320 0.18 -35.59 3.37
CA GLU A 320 0.23 -36.95 2.85
C GLU A 320 -1.01 -37.73 3.30
N GLY A 321 -2.05 -37.74 2.45
CA GLY A 321 -3.38 -38.27 2.76
C GLY A 321 -4.56 -37.34 2.44
N ALA A 322 -4.34 -36.07 2.09
CA ALA A 322 -5.40 -35.18 1.63
C ALA A 322 -5.88 -35.57 0.23
N ASP A 323 -7.03 -36.26 0.14
CA ASP A 323 -7.71 -36.52 -1.13
C ASP A 323 -8.09 -35.17 -1.76
N LYS A 324 -7.49 -34.88 -2.92
CA LYS A 324 -7.73 -33.65 -3.66
C LYS A 324 -9.22 -33.46 -3.97
N ALA A 325 -9.95 -34.53 -4.29
CA ALA A 325 -11.38 -34.45 -4.55
C ALA A 325 -12.17 -34.06 -3.29
N ALA A 326 -11.76 -34.54 -2.12
CA ALA A 326 -12.34 -34.15 -0.84
C ALA A 326 -12.02 -32.68 -0.49
N LEU A 327 -10.80 -32.20 -0.78
CA LEU A 327 -10.42 -30.79 -0.57
C LEU A 327 -11.18 -29.84 -1.50
N ASP A 328 -11.28 -30.17 -2.79
CA ASP A 328 -12.04 -29.38 -3.76
C ASP A 328 -13.54 -29.31 -3.35
N ALA A 329 -14.13 -30.44 -2.92
CA ALA A 329 -15.50 -30.49 -2.40
C ALA A 329 -15.69 -29.71 -1.09
N ALA A 330 -14.73 -29.74 -0.16
CA ALA A 330 -14.77 -28.97 1.08
C ALA A 330 -14.64 -27.46 0.83
N LEU A 331 -13.83 -27.04 -0.14
CA LEU A 331 -13.72 -25.65 -0.58
C LEU A 331 -15.03 -25.15 -1.21
N ASP A 332 -15.72 -25.97 -2.00
CA ASP A 332 -17.05 -25.63 -2.53
C ASP A 332 -18.11 -25.55 -1.42
N GLY A 333 -18.04 -26.45 -0.43
CA GLY A 333 -18.84 -26.36 0.80
C GLY A 333 -18.64 -25.04 1.55
N TRP A 334 -17.39 -24.63 1.74
CA TRP A 334 -17.04 -23.32 2.32
C TRP A 334 -17.56 -22.14 1.50
N ARG A 335 -17.32 -22.13 0.18
CA ARG A 335 -17.82 -21.07 -0.72
C ARG A 335 -19.35 -20.92 -0.61
N LYS A 336 -20.08 -22.05 -0.56
CA LYS A 336 -21.54 -22.06 -0.41
C LYS A 336 -22.00 -21.56 0.97
N ALA A 337 -21.39 -22.02 2.05
CA ALA A 337 -21.70 -21.57 3.42
C ALA A 337 -21.44 -20.06 3.57
N ARG A 338 -20.27 -19.60 3.12
CA ARG A 338 -19.88 -18.18 3.11
C ARG A 338 -20.84 -17.34 2.26
N ALA A 339 -21.25 -17.81 1.09
CA ALA A 339 -22.20 -17.07 0.24
C ALA A 339 -23.58 -16.93 0.89
N GLY A 340 -24.07 -17.97 1.57
CA GLY A 340 -25.31 -17.90 2.35
C GLY A 340 -25.22 -16.89 3.50
N VAL A 341 -24.16 -16.98 4.31
CA VAL A 341 -23.94 -16.05 5.44
C VAL A 341 -23.74 -14.61 4.97
N LEU A 342 -23.04 -14.37 3.87
CA LEU A 342 -22.89 -13.02 3.30
C LEU A 342 -24.20 -12.44 2.75
N ALA A 343 -25.15 -13.28 2.32
CA ALA A 343 -26.50 -12.81 1.98
C ALA A 343 -27.24 -12.37 3.26
N GLN A 344 -27.29 -13.23 4.29
CA GLN A 344 -27.93 -12.90 5.58
C GLN A 344 -27.34 -11.63 6.23
N LEU A 345 -26.01 -11.51 6.26
CA LEU A 345 -25.31 -10.32 6.78
C LEU A 345 -25.66 -9.06 5.97
N LYS A 346 -25.79 -9.17 4.64
CA LYS A 346 -26.15 -8.04 3.80
C LYS A 346 -27.61 -7.62 4.02
N ASP A 347 -28.52 -8.59 4.11
CA ASP A 347 -29.94 -8.31 4.33
C ASP A 347 -30.14 -7.62 5.69
N MET A 348 -29.48 -8.09 6.76
CA MET A 348 -29.45 -7.40 8.07
C MET A 348 -28.81 -6.01 8.01
N ALA A 349 -27.73 -5.82 7.25
CA ALA A 349 -27.11 -4.50 7.09
C ALA A 349 -27.99 -3.51 6.31
N ASP A 350 -28.83 -3.99 5.39
CA ASP A 350 -29.82 -3.17 4.71
C ASP A 350 -31.03 -2.85 5.65
N GLU A 351 -31.44 -3.78 6.54
CA GLU A 351 -32.48 -3.59 7.58
C GLU A 351 -32.07 -2.55 8.65
N LEU A 352 -30.91 -2.73 9.31
CA LEU A 352 -30.36 -1.78 10.30
C LEU A 352 -30.19 -0.35 9.74
N LYS A 353 -30.01 -0.25 8.42
CA LYS A 353 -29.88 1.02 7.70
C LYS A 353 -31.24 1.65 7.35
N GLU A 354 -32.30 0.86 7.22
CA GLU A 354 -33.68 1.35 7.12
C GLU A 354 -34.15 1.87 8.49
N ASP A 355 -33.88 1.15 9.58
CA ASP A 355 -34.19 1.56 10.96
C ASP A 355 -33.52 2.91 11.32
N ARG A 356 -32.22 3.06 11.04
CA ARG A 356 -31.51 4.36 11.19
C ARG A 356 -32.05 5.45 10.26
N GLY A 357 -32.80 5.09 9.22
CA GLY A 357 -33.54 6.05 8.39
C GLY A 357 -34.73 6.67 9.13
N GLU A 358 -35.33 5.93 10.08
CA GLU A 358 -36.41 6.40 10.94
C GLU A 358 -35.89 7.14 12.18
N ASP A 359 -34.83 6.63 12.82
CA ASP A 359 -34.11 7.33 13.90
C ASP A 359 -32.59 7.45 13.60
N PRO A 360 -32.13 8.59 13.06
CA PRO A 360 -30.71 8.81 12.74
C PRO A 360 -29.77 8.84 13.95
N ASP A 361 -30.31 9.04 15.16
CA ASP A 361 -29.55 9.12 16.40
C ASP A 361 -29.51 7.76 17.15
N ASP A 362 -30.07 6.69 16.58
CA ASP A 362 -29.92 5.32 17.10
C ASP A 362 -28.48 4.82 16.94
N GLU A 363 -27.70 4.97 18.01
CA GLU A 363 -26.32 4.50 18.08
C GLU A 363 -26.20 2.97 18.04
N LEU A 364 -27.20 2.23 18.54
CA LEU A 364 -27.18 0.76 18.54
C LEU A 364 -27.32 0.21 17.12
N ALA A 365 -28.25 0.76 16.33
CA ALA A 365 -28.42 0.39 14.93
C ALA A 365 -27.17 0.71 14.09
N ARG A 366 -26.55 1.87 14.34
CA ARG A 366 -25.30 2.29 13.68
C ARG A 366 -24.12 1.38 14.02
N ASP A 367 -23.94 1.04 15.28
CA ASP A 367 -22.79 0.26 15.73
C ASP A 367 -22.96 -1.22 15.32
N ALA A 368 -24.17 -1.78 15.36
CA ALA A 368 -24.49 -3.08 14.77
C ALA A 368 -24.26 -3.14 13.25
N GLU A 369 -24.62 -2.09 12.48
CA GLU A 369 -24.31 -2.03 11.04
C GLU A 369 -22.79 -2.07 10.82
N LEU A 370 -22.01 -1.42 11.68
CA LEU A 370 -20.54 -1.40 11.59
C LEU A 370 -19.93 -2.78 11.86
N GLU A 371 -20.42 -3.49 12.88
CA GLU A 371 -19.99 -4.85 13.24
C GLU A 371 -20.31 -5.86 12.13
N VAL A 372 -21.54 -5.87 11.63
CA VAL A 372 -21.97 -6.71 10.49
C VAL A 372 -21.05 -6.46 9.27
N ASN A 373 -20.78 -5.18 8.96
CA ASN A 373 -19.87 -4.79 7.89
C ASN A 373 -18.41 -5.18 8.15
N ALA A 374 -17.97 -5.34 9.40
CA ALA A 374 -16.63 -5.82 9.73
C ALA A 374 -16.52 -7.33 9.47
N VAL A 375 -17.49 -8.12 9.95
CA VAL A 375 -17.57 -9.57 9.72
C VAL A 375 -17.60 -9.90 8.22
N MET A 376 -18.39 -9.17 7.42
CA MET A 376 -18.45 -9.34 5.96
C MET A 376 -17.10 -9.14 5.27
N LYS A 377 -16.27 -8.19 5.73
CA LYS A 377 -14.95 -7.89 5.14
C LYS A 377 -13.90 -8.93 5.53
N GLN A 378 -13.98 -9.47 6.74
CA GLN A 378 -12.99 -10.40 7.30
C GLN A 378 -13.17 -11.84 6.79
N LEU A 379 -14.37 -12.21 6.33
CA LEU A 379 -14.64 -13.52 5.70
C LEU A 379 -13.89 -13.71 4.38
N THR A 380 -12.70 -14.31 4.41
CA THR A 380 -11.93 -14.66 3.20
C THR A 380 -12.67 -15.62 2.26
N ALA A 381 -12.47 -15.47 0.95
CA ALA A 381 -13.11 -16.30 -0.05
C ALA A 381 -12.60 -17.75 -0.07
N GLU A 382 -11.29 -17.96 0.17
CA GLU A 382 -10.62 -19.26 -0.03
C GLU A 382 -9.50 -19.51 0.99
N PRO A 383 -9.78 -20.20 2.11
CA PRO A 383 -8.75 -20.73 3.00
C PRO A 383 -8.08 -21.95 2.36
N ARG A 384 -6.93 -21.73 1.73
CA ARG A 384 -6.18 -22.77 0.98
C ARG A 384 -5.12 -23.49 1.82
N THR A 385 -4.88 -23.07 3.06
CA THR A 385 -3.93 -23.72 3.97
C THR A 385 -4.59 -24.09 5.29
N LEU A 386 -4.12 -25.16 5.93
CA LEU A 386 -4.59 -25.57 7.26
C LEU A 386 -4.41 -24.45 8.31
N GLN A 387 -3.36 -23.62 8.18
CA GLN A 387 -3.17 -22.44 9.03
C GLN A 387 -4.34 -21.45 8.87
N GLN A 388 -4.71 -21.09 7.64
CA GLN A 388 -5.85 -20.20 7.38
C GLN A 388 -7.16 -20.77 7.91
N VAL A 389 -7.39 -22.08 7.75
CA VAL A 389 -8.58 -22.75 8.30
C VAL A 389 -8.59 -22.68 9.83
N ASN A 390 -7.45 -22.89 10.49
CA ASN A 390 -7.33 -22.78 11.95
C ASN A 390 -7.53 -21.35 12.46
N GLU A 391 -6.96 -20.36 11.78
CA GLU A 391 -7.12 -18.93 12.10
C GLU A 391 -8.57 -18.48 11.95
N LEU A 392 -9.25 -18.84 10.85
CA LEU A 392 -10.68 -18.60 10.67
C LEU A 392 -11.53 -19.35 11.68
N THR A 393 -11.21 -20.62 11.98
CA THR A 393 -11.95 -21.39 12.99
C THR A 393 -11.86 -20.70 14.35
N ARG A 394 -10.66 -20.23 14.73
CA ARG A 394 -10.46 -19.46 15.96
C ARG A 394 -11.27 -18.17 15.94
N TRP A 395 -11.17 -17.38 14.89
CA TRP A 395 -11.89 -16.11 14.74
C TRP A 395 -13.41 -16.31 14.83
N VAL A 396 -14.00 -17.19 13.99
CA VAL A 396 -15.45 -17.48 14.00
C VAL A 396 -15.94 -18.08 15.33
N THR A 397 -15.05 -18.64 16.17
CA THR A 397 -15.44 -19.25 17.45
C THR A 397 -15.13 -18.44 18.71
N GLN A 398 -14.19 -17.49 18.65
CA GLN A 398 -13.67 -16.76 19.82
C GLN A 398 -13.75 -15.23 19.70
N ASP A 399 -14.07 -14.71 18.52
CA ASP A 399 -14.18 -13.27 18.32
C ASP A 399 -15.55 -12.78 18.85
N ASP A 400 -15.50 -11.75 19.70
CA ASP A 400 -16.70 -11.22 20.36
C ASP A 400 -17.65 -10.58 19.33
N VAL A 401 -17.13 -9.83 18.36
CA VAL A 401 -17.93 -9.21 17.28
C VAL A 401 -18.65 -10.26 16.43
N VAL A 402 -18.02 -11.41 16.17
CA VAL A 402 -18.69 -12.52 15.48
C VAL A 402 -19.76 -13.18 16.36
N THR A 403 -19.62 -13.11 17.69
CA THR A 403 -20.62 -13.62 18.65
C THR A 403 -21.83 -12.68 18.73
N ASP A 404 -21.60 -11.37 18.78
CA ASP A 404 -22.66 -10.35 18.81
C ASP A 404 -23.45 -10.36 17.49
N VAL A 405 -22.77 -10.37 16.34
CA VAL A 405 -23.40 -10.52 15.01
C VAL A 405 -24.19 -11.84 14.86
N ASP A 406 -23.77 -12.93 15.51
CA ASP A 406 -24.53 -14.20 15.51
C ASP A 406 -25.81 -14.14 16.36
N ALA A 407 -25.81 -13.32 17.42
CA ALA A 407 -26.99 -13.03 18.22
C ALA A 407 -28.01 -12.15 17.47
N TYR A 408 -27.54 -11.19 16.66
CA TYR A 408 -28.40 -10.33 15.84
C TYR A 408 -28.96 -11.04 14.60
N VAL A 409 -28.09 -11.63 13.77
CA VAL A 409 -28.46 -12.19 12.45
C VAL A 409 -29.09 -13.58 12.56
N GLY A 410 -28.77 -14.30 13.65
CA GLY A 410 -29.20 -15.67 13.88
C GLY A 410 -28.40 -16.68 13.06
N ASN A 411 -27.49 -17.38 13.73
CA ASN A 411 -26.85 -18.61 13.23
C ASN A 411 -25.98 -18.42 11.97
N VAL A 412 -25.15 -17.38 11.95
CA VAL A 412 -24.05 -17.22 10.97
C VAL A 412 -22.85 -18.11 11.32
N ARG A 413 -22.65 -18.45 12.59
CA ARG A 413 -21.49 -19.23 13.06
C ARG A 413 -21.55 -20.70 12.65
N ALA A 414 -22.67 -21.40 12.87
CA ALA A 414 -22.74 -22.84 12.61
C ALA A 414 -22.48 -23.25 11.14
N PRO A 415 -23.01 -22.58 10.09
CA PRO A 415 -22.69 -22.96 8.71
C PRO A 415 -21.20 -22.77 8.39
N LEU A 416 -20.56 -21.71 8.93
CA LEU A 416 -19.14 -21.46 8.74
C LEU A 416 -18.27 -22.48 9.48
N THR A 417 -18.53 -22.75 10.76
CA THR A 417 -17.75 -23.73 11.53
C THR A 417 -17.90 -25.15 10.99
N THR A 418 -19.10 -25.53 10.52
CA THR A 418 -19.34 -26.82 9.85
C THR A 418 -18.48 -26.95 8.59
N ALA A 419 -18.43 -25.91 7.74
CA ALA A 419 -17.61 -25.92 6.54
C ALA A 419 -16.10 -25.90 6.84
N LEU A 420 -15.66 -25.17 7.86
CA LEU A 420 -14.26 -25.17 8.32
C LEU A 420 -13.84 -26.53 8.90
N ALA A 421 -14.73 -27.23 9.61
CA ALA A 421 -14.48 -28.59 10.07
C ALA A 421 -14.30 -29.57 8.90
N ALA A 422 -15.13 -29.47 7.85
CA ALA A 422 -14.96 -30.26 6.63
C ALA A 422 -13.62 -29.96 5.92
N LEU A 423 -13.19 -28.69 5.89
CA LEU A 423 -11.86 -28.32 5.38
C LEU A 423 -10.73 -28.92 6.22
N ARG A 424 -10.81 -28.90 7.56
CA ARG A 424 -9.82 -29.55 8.45
C ARG A 424 -9.71 -31.05 8.16
N GLN A 425 -10.84 -31.74 8.01
CA GLN A 425 -10.89 -33.16 7.63
C GLN A 425 -10.22 -33.40 6.27
N ALA A 426 -10.49 -32.56 5.26
CA ALA A 426 -9.86 -32.65 3.96
C ALA A 426 -8.33 -32.38 4.00
N PHE A 427 -7.84 -31.60 4.96
CA PHE A 427 -6.41 -31.44 5.26
C PHE A 427 -5.82 -32.57 6.14
N GLY A 428 -6.57 -33.64 6.40
CA GLY A 428 -6.11 -34.80 7.17
C GLY A 428 -6.07 -34.59 8.69
N GLN A 429 -6.73 -33.55 9.21
CA GLN A 429 -6.93 -33.39 10.66
C GLN A 429 -8.19 -34.15 11.11
N PRO A 430 -8.21 -34.73 12.32
CA PRO A 430 -9.46 -35.18 12.93
C PRO A 430 -10.43 -33.99 13.13
N ALA A 431 -11.72 -34.32 13.17
CA ALA A 431 -12.84 -33.38 13.32
C ALA A 431 -12.77 -32.58 14.63
#